data_AF-A0A7V4J706-F1
#
_entry.id   AF-A0A7V4J706-F1
#
_cell.length_a   1.000
_cell.length_b   1.000
_cell.length_c   1.000
_cell.angle_alpha   90.00
_cell.angle_beta   90.00
_cell.angle_gamma   90.00
#
_symmetry.space_group_name_H-M   'P 1'
#
loop_
_entity.id
_entity.type
_entity.pdbx_description
1 polymer ?
#
loop_
_entity_poly.entity_id
_entity_poly.type
_entity_poly.pdbx_seq_one_letter_code
_entity_poly.pdbx_strand_id
1 'polypeptide(L)' 'FVTNVQVFRAASGDLVVKSYLLLFRSRGDTRPPEWVCGERTDRLRRSPEGLRLVHRRVVVDESVLRTQNLAIFL' A
#
# COMPACT_ATOMS: atom_id res chain seq x y z
N PHE A 1 7.00 -4.59 4.36
CA PHE A 1 8.21 -4.01 3.74
C PHE A 1 7.80 -3.08 2.61
N VAL A 2 8.33 -1.85 2.57
CA VAL A 2 8.01 -0.85 1.56
C VAL A 2 9.29 -0.45 0.84
N THR A 3 9.26 -0.42 -0.49
CA THR A 3 10.44 -0.14 -1.31
C THR A 3 10.05 0.56 -2.63
N ASN A 4 11.05 0.88 -3.46
CA ASN A 4 10.89 1.41 -4.81
C ASN A 4 10.02 2.67 -4.84
N VAL A 5 10.25 3.56 -3.85
CA VAL A 5 9.48 4.78 -3.70
C VAL A 5 9.87 5.78 -4.76
N GLN A 6 8.89 6.21 -5.56
CA GLN A 6 9.03 7.24 -6.57
C GLN A 6 8.00 8.33 -6.30
N VAL A 7 8.43 9.59 -6.32
CA VAL A 7 7.60 10.74 -5.95
C VAL A 7 7.51 11.71 -7.12
N PHE A 8 6.28 12.09 -7.45
CA PHE A 8 5.95 13.03 -8.51
C PHE A 8 5.13 14.19 -7.92
N ARG A 9 5.20 15.37 -8.54
CA ARG A 9 4.35 16.51 -8.20
C ARG A 9 3.16 16.56 -9.16
N ALA A 10 1.95 16.61 -8.63
CA ALA A 10 0.76 16.86 -9.43
C ALA A 10 0.58 18.37 -9.67
N ALA A 11 -0.18 18.72 -10.71
CA ALA A 11 -0.56 20.12 -10.98
C ALA A 11 -1.34 20.76 -9.81
N SER A 12 -2.03 19.97 -8.99
CA SER A 12 -2.72 20.44 -7.78
C SER A 12 -1.79 20.82 -6.62
N GLY A 13 -0.49 20.56 -6.73
CA GLY A 13 0.47 20.67 -5.64
C GLY A 13 0.52 19.46 -4.70
N ASP A 14 -0.40 18.49 -4.87
CA ASP A 14 -0.33 17.20 -4.17
C ASP A 14 0.88 16.39 -4.67
N LEU A 15 1.39 15.49 -3.82
CA LEU A 15 2.40 14.50 -4.21
C LEU A 15 1.70 13.24 -4.71
N VAL A 16 2.15 12.69 -5.83
CA VAL A 16 1.77 11.35 -6.29
C VAL A 16 2.95 10.43 -5.98
N VAL A 17 2.73 9.42 -5.16
CA VAL A 17 3.78 8.50 -4.69
C VAL A 17 3.47 7.11 -5.20
N LYS A 18 4.39 6.56 -5.98
CA LYS A 18 4.40 5.16 -6.37
C LYS A 18 5.32 4.40 -5.43
N SER A 19 4.86 3.29 -4.86
CA SER A 19 5.68 2.44 -3.98
C SER A 19 5.26 0.99 -4.12
N TYR A 20 6.15 0.07 -3.74
CA TYR A 20 5.87 -1.37 -3.72
C TYR A 20 5.84 -1.87 -2.29
N LEU A 21 4.87 -2.73 -2.00
CA LEU A 21 4.61 -3.32 -0.70
C LEU A 21 4.80 -4.83 -0.78
N LEU A 22 5.56 -5.38 0.16
CA LEU A 22 5.55 -6.80 0.51
C LEU A 22 5.08 -6.91 1.96
N LEU A 23 3.84 -7.34 2.16
CA LEU A 23 3.23 -7.49 3.48
C LEU A 23 3.27 -8.95 3.89
N PHE A 24 3.85 -9.19 5.07
CA PHE A 24 3.80 -10.48 5.75
C PHE A 24 2.59 -10.49 6.69
N ARG A 25 1.77 -11.53 6.63
CA ARG A 25 0.72 -11.77 7.62
C ARG A 25 0.89 -13.16 8.23
N SER A 26 0.94 -13.19 9.56
CA SER A 26 0.78 -14.42 10.34
C SER A 26 -0.35 -14.20 11.35
N ARG A 27 -1.25 -15.17 11.49
CA ARG A 27 -2.37 -15.09 12.44
C ARG A 27 -2.69 -16.48 12.99
N GLY A 28 -2.59 -16.59 14.31
CA GLY A 28 -2.79 -17.86 15.01
C GLY A 28 -1.62 -18.82 14.80
N ASP A 29 -1.85 -20.06 15.19
CA ASP A 29 -0.89 -21.16 15.29
C ASP A 29 -1.08 -22.21 14.19
N THR A 30 -2.27 -22.32 13.62
CA THR A 30 -2.64 -23.38 12.66
C THR A 30 -2.48 -23.00 11.20
N ARG A 31 -2.43 -21.70 10.88
CA ARG A 31 -2.36 -21.24 9.49
C ARG A 31 -0.93 -20.93 9.09
N PRO A 32 -0.46 -21.42 7.93
CA PRO A 32 0.78 -20.95 7.35
C PRO A 32 0.76 -19.42 7.21
N PRO A 33 1.90 -18.74 7.42
CA PRO A 33 1.99 -17.32 7.14
C PRO A 33 1.81 -17.05 5.64
N GLU A 34 1.24 -15.90 5.34
CA GLU A 34 0.91 -15.46 3.98
C GLU A 34 1.69 -14.20 3.62
N TRP A 35 1.93 -14.03 2.33
CA TRP A 35 2.50 -12.81 1.76
C TRP A 35 1.48 -12.15 0.84
N VAL A 36 1.39 -10.83 0.90
CA VAL A 36 0.65 -10.00 -0.05
C VAL A 36 1.62 -9.02 -0.67
N CYS A 37 1.83 -9.11 -1.98
CA CYS A 37 2.63 -8.16 -2.74
C CYS A 37 1.73 -7.26 -3.61
N GLY A 38 2.16 -6.02 -3.79
CA GLY A 38 1.46 -5.12 -4.68
C GLY A 38 2.09 -3.74 -4.79
N GLU A 39 1.59 -3.02 -5.79
CA GLU A 39 1.91 -1.62 -6.05
C GLU A 39 0.89 -0.71 -5.35
N ARG A 40 1.37 0.38 -4.76
CA ARG A 40 0.53 1.47 -4.25
C ARG A 40 0.80 2.73 -5.05
N THR A 41 -0.27 3.37 -5.50
CA THR A 41 -0.25 4.74 -6.01
C THR A 41 -1.04 5.62 -5.03
N ASP A 42 -0.32 6.46 -4.29
CA ASP A 42 -0.87 7.33 -3.25
C ASP A 42 -0.89 8.78 -3.73
N ARG A 43 -1.98 9.50 -3.43
CA ARG A 43 -2.02 10.96 -3.50
C ARG A 43 -1.92 11.53 -2.09
N LEU A 44 -0.84 12.26 -1.81
CA LEU A 44 -0.57 12.88 -0.52
C LEU A 44 -0.71 14.39 -0.59
N ARG A 45 -1.39 14.99 0.38
CA ARG A 45 -1.53 16.44 0.53
C ARG A 45 -0.77 16.93 1.74
N ARG A 46 -0.08 18.06 1.62
CA ARG A 46 0.53 18.75 2.75
C ARG A 46 -0.56 19.42 3.59
N SER A 47 -0.51 19.24 4.90
CA SER A 47 -1.26 19.96 5.91
C SER A 47 -0.30 20.49 6.98
N PRO A 48 -0.74 21.36 7.90
CA PRO A 48 0.09 21.85 9.00
C PRO A 48 0.67 20.72 9.86
N GLU A 49 -0.03 19.58 9.96
CA GLU A 49 0.40 18.41 10.76
C GLU A 49 1.23 17.39 9.94
N GLY A 50 1.56 17.69 8.69
CA GLY A 50 2.38 16.84 7.82
C GLY A 50 1.67 16.36 6.56
N LEU A 51 2.04 15.18 6.06
CA LEU A 51 1.42 14.61 4.86
C LEU A 51 0.16 13.81 5.24
N ARG A 52 -0.95 14.09 4.55
CA ARG A 52 -2.21 13.37 4.67
C ARG A 52 -2.48 12.57 3.41
N LEU A 53 -2.90 11.31 3.57
CA LEU A 53 -3.31 10.45 2.47
C LEU A 53 -4.70 10.86 1.99
N VAL A 54 -4.77 11.37 0.76
CA VAL A 54 -6.03 11.79 0.12
C VAL A 54 -6.68 10.64 -0.62
N HIS A 55 -5.86 9.81 -1.26
CA HIS A 55 -6.32 8.66 -2.03
C HIS A 55 -5.21 7.62 -2.09
N ARG A 56 -5.59 6.34 -2.05
CA ARG A 56 -4.71 5.21 -2.32
C ARG A 56 -5.38 4.28 -3.30
N ARG A 57 -4.67 3.93 -4.37
CA ARG A 57 -4.99 2.78 -5.22
C ARG A 57 -3.96 1.70 -4.99
N VAL A 58 -4.42 0.49 -4.68
CA VAL A 58 -3.57 -0.70 -4.52
C VAL A 58 -3.85 -1.66 -5.67
N VAL A 59 -2.79 -2.12 -6.34
CA VAL A 59 -2.85 -3.19 -7.32
C VAL A 59 -2.07 -4.37 -6.75
N VAL A 60 -2.78 -5.45 -6.43
CA VAL A 60 -2.19 -6.68 -5.87
C VAL A 60 -1.76 -7.58 -7.04
N ASP A 61 -0.63 -8.28 -6.89
CA ASP A 61 -0.10 -9.16 -7.94
C ASP A 61 -0.78 -10.55 -7.99
N GLU A 62 -2.05 -10.63 -7.57
CA GLU A 62 -2.85 -11.86 -7.54
C GLU A 62 -4.19 -11.64 -8.24
N SER A 63 -4.53 -12.50 -9.19
CA SER A 63 -5.86 -12.49 -9.83
C SER A 63 -6.95 -13.08 -8.93
N VAL A 64 -6.56 -14.01 -8.05
CA VAL A 64 -7.41 -14.58 -7.00
C VAL A 64 -6.64 -14.47 -5.71
N LEU A 65 -7.21 -13.75 -4.74
CA LEU A 65 -6.59 -13.55 -3.43
C LEU A 65 -6.49 -14.89 -2.70
N ARG A 66 -5.26 -15.36 -2.47
CA ARG A 66 -4.98 -16.57 -1.69
C ARG A 66 -5.12 -16.34 -0.19
N THR A 67 -5.04 -15.08 0.20
CA THR A 67 -5.27 -14.65 1.58
C THR A 67 -6.72 -14.86 1.99
N GLN A 68 -6.96 -15.42 3.19
CA GLN A 68 -8.32 -15.66 3.68
C GLN A 68 -9.19 -14.39 3.70
N ASN A 69 -8.60 -13.24 4.03
CA ASN A 69 -9.28 -11.95 4.07
C ASN A 69 -8.26 -10.80 3.98
N LEU A 70 -8.77 -9.58 3.79
CA LEU A 70 -7.97 -8.35 3.85
C LEU A 70 -8.20 -7.61 5.17
N ALA A 71 -8.19 -8.31 6.31
CA ALA A 71 -8.23 -7.68 7.63
C ALA A 71 -6.88 -7.01 7.98
N ILE A 72 -6.37 -6.21 7.06
CA ILE A 72 -5.09 -5.50 7.04
C ILE A 72 -5.27 -4.20 6.24
N PHE A 73 -4.39 -3.22 6.49
CA PHE A 73 -4.28 -2.04 5.64
C PHE A 73 -3.10 -2.22 4.68
N LEU A 74 -3.37 -2.01 3.38
CA LEU A 74 -2.37 -2.01 2.32
C LEU A 74 -1.97 -0.57 2.00
#